data_AF-A0A846Q1Z5-F1
#
_entry.id   AF-A0A846Q1Z5-F1
#
_cell.length_a   1.000
_cell.length_b   1.000
_cell.length_c   1.000
_cell.angle_alpha   90.00
_cell.angle_beta   90.00
_cell.angle_gamma   90.00
#
_symmetry.space_group_name_H-M   'P 1'
#
loop_
_entity.id
_entity.type
_entity.pdbx_description
1 polymer ?
#
loop_
_entity_poly.entity_id
_entity_poly.type
_entity_poly.pdbx_seq_one_letter_code
_entity_poly.pdbx_strand_id
1 'polypeptide(L)'
;MKDEKIEKLIEEINLRESKNYQKMEIEQLSGELRDAMSYEIEIFQKIDDLEKSGTSSDLANYARIIAKNSTGRQIAEIQEIYLKKIDNKYLNTK
;
A
#
# COMPACT_ATOMS: atom_id res chain seq x y z
N MET A 1 19.58 -12.89 11.84
CA MET A 1 18.57 -13.84 11.31
C MET A 1 17.11 -13.38 11.43
N LYS A 2 16.62 -12.86 12.57
CA LYS A 2 15.23 -12.30 12.66
C LYS A 2 15.16 -10.86 12.16
N ASP A 3 16.16 -10.05 12.49
CA ASP A 3 16.26 -8.69 11.95
C ASP A 3 16.47 -8.70 10.43
N GLU A 4 17.24 -9.65 9.89
CA GLU A 4 17.33 -9.89 8.43
C GLU A 4 15.97 -10.17 7.75
N LYS A 5 14.99 -10.75 8.47
CA LYS A 5 13.65 -11.01 7.89
C LYS A 5 12.84 -9.73 7.77
N ILE A 6 12.93 -8.84 8.76
CA ILE A 6 12.23 -7.56 8.69
C ILE A 6 12.93 -6.59 7.74
N GLU A 7 14.25 -6.66 7.62
CA GLU A 7 15.01 -5.93 6.60
C GLU A 7 14.57 -6.35 5.19
N LYS A 8 14.45 -7.66 4.93
CA LYS A 8 13.88 -8.16 3.66
C LYS A 8 12.45 -7.69 3.43
N LEU A 9 11.61 -7.67 4.47
CA LEU A 9 10.25 -7.16 4.35
C LEU A 9 10.24 -5.66 3.99
N ILE A 10 11.15 -4.87 4.57
CA ILE A 10 11.33 -3.44 4.22
C ILE A 10 11.78 -3.29 2.77
N GLU A 11 12.72 -4.11 2.30
CA GLU A 11 13.15 -4.13 0.89
C GLU A 11 11.98 -4.46 -0.04
N GLU A 12 11.19 -5.49 0.28
CA GLU A 12 9.98 -5.85 -0.49
C GLU A 12 8.99 -4.69 -0.59
N ILE A 13 8.75 -3.97 0.52
CA ILE A 13 7.84 -2.80 0.54
C ILE A 13 8.39 -1.68 -0.36
N ASN A 14 9.71 -1.46 -0.35
CA ASN A 14 10.37 -0.39 -1.11
C ASN A 14 10.44 -0.69 -2.62
N LEU A 15 10.54 -1.97 -2.99
CA LEU A 15 10.57 -2.41 -4.39
C LEU A 15 9.19 -2.46 -5.04
N ARG A 16 8.12 -2.21 -4.28
CA ARG A 16 6.77 -2.25 -4.81
C ARG A 16 6.53 -1.09 -5.78
N GLU A 17 6.44 -1.44 -7.06
CA GLU A 17 6.23 -0.47 -8.13
C GLU A 17 4.77 0.02 -8.21
N SER A 18 4.61 1.30 -8.54
CA SER A 18 3.31 1.89 -8.89
C SER A 18 2.84 1.38 -10.26
N LYS A 19 1.55 1.09 -10.40
CA LYS A 19 0.96 0.75 -11.70
C LYS A 19 0.53 2.01 -12.44
N ASN A 20 0.28 1.90 -13.75
CA ASN A 20 -0.29 2.99 -14.53
C ASN A 20 -1.81 3.06 -14.35
N TYR A 21 -2.25 3.65 -13.25
CA TYR A 21 -3.67 3.79 -12.88
C TYR A 21 -4.47 4.65 -13.87
N GLN A 22 -3.84 5.59 -14.59
CA GLN A 22 -4.53 6.44 -15.57
C GLN A 22 -5.20 5.62 -16.68
N LYS A 23 -4.58 4.50 -17.07
CA LYS A 23 -5.08 3.60 -18.12
C LYS A 23 -6.16 2.63 -17.65
N MET A 24 -6.49 2.61 -16.36
CA MET A 24 -7.46 1.68 -15.78
C MET A 24 -8.89 2.26 -15.78
N GLU A 25 -9.87 1.38 -15.87
CA GLU A 25 -11.28 1.71 -15.69
C GLU A 25 -11.65 1.88 -14.20
N ILE A 26 -12.79 2.52 -13.93
CA ILE A 26 -13.27 2.82 -12.57
C ILE A 26 -13.38 1.55 -11.71
N GLU A 27 -13.90 0.48 -12.27
CA GLU A 27 -14.04 -0.82 -11.59
C GLU A 27 -12.68 -1.44 -11.26
N GLN A 28 -11.69 -1.28 -12.14
CA GLN A 28 -10.33 -1.76 -11.91
C GLN A 28 -9.63 -0.95 -10.81
N LEU A 29 -9.79 0.38 -10.81
CA LEU A 29 -9.27 1.26 -9.77
C LEU A 29 -9.86 0.93 -8.39
N SER A 30 -11.14 0.55 -8.33
CA SER A 30 -11.77 0.05 -7.10
C SER A 30 -11.09 -1.23 -6.58
N GLY A 31 -10.70 -2.12 -7.49
CA GLY A 31 -9.92 -3.32 -7.17
C GLY A 31 -8.55 -2.98 -6.62
N GLU A 32 -7.81 -2.10 -7.31
CA GLU A 32 -6.48 -1.66 -6.88
C GLU A 32 -6.49 -0.97 -5.51
N LEU A 33 -7.53 -0.20 -5.19
CA LEU A 33 -7.70 0.38 -3.84
C LEU A 33 -7.83 -0.70 -2.78
N ARG A 34 -8.66 -1.72 -3.05
CA ARG A 34 -8.84 -2.85 -2.13
C ARG A 34 -7.53 -3.60 -1.95
N ASP A 35 -6.81 -3.87 -3.03
CA ASP A 35 -5.54 -4.59 -3.00
C ASP A 35 -4.47 -3.81 -2.21
N ALA A 36 -4.41 -2.49 -2.36
CA ALA A 36 -3.51 -1.63 -1.59
C ALA A 36 -3.78 -1.70 -0.08
N MET A 37 -5.06 -1.66 0.32
CA MET A 37 -5.46 -1.79 1.73
C MET A 37 -5.21 -3.19 2.28
N SER A 38 -5.54 -4.25 1.53
CA SER A 38 -5.27 -5.64 1.93
C SER A 38 -3.78 -5.88 2.12
N TYR A 39 -2.95 -5.37 1.21
CA TYR A 39 -1.50 -5.46 1.31
C TYR A 39 -0.97 -4.81 2.60
N GLU A 40 -1.47 -3.61 2.98
CA GLU A 40 -1.07 -2.97 4.24
C GLU A 40 -1.35 -3.86 5.45
N ILE A 41 -2.55 -4.45 5.51
CA ILE A 41 -2.98 -5.34 6.59
C ILE A 41 -2.06 -6.57 6.67
N GLU A 42 -1.78 -7.22 5.53
CA GLU A 42 -0.90 -8.39 5.47
C GLU A 42 0.52 -8.07 5.94
N ILE A 43 1.07 -6.92 5.54
CA ILE A 43 2.40 -6.48 5.97
C ILE A 43 2.42 -6.22 7.48
N PHE A 44 1.39 -5.56 8.02
CA PHE A 44 1.33 -5.30 9.46
C PHE A 44 1.26 -6.60 10.27
N GLN A 45 0.49 -7.60 9.80
CA GLN A 45 0.46 -8.92 10.42
C GLN A 45 1.84 -9.59 10.43
N LYS A 46 2.57 -9.54 9.30
CA LYS A 46 3.94 -10.07 9.22
C LYS A 46 4.90 -9.35 10.18
N ILE A 47 4.79 -8.03 10.32
CA ILE A 47 5.60 -7.25 11.25
C ILE A 47 5.29 -7.65 12.70
N ASP A 48 4.01 -7.77 13.05
CA ASP A 48 3.58 -8.16 14.39
C ASP A 48 4.09 -9.55 14.79
N ASP A 49 4.07 -10.50 13.85
CA ASP A 49 4.59 -11.85 14.08
C ASP A 49 6.12 -11.84 14.25
N LEU A 50 6.83 -11.00 13.49
CA LEU A 50 8.28 -10.82 13.65
C LEU A 50 8.62 -10.17 15.00
N GLU A 51 7.90 -9.14 15.42
CA GLU A 51 8.08 -8.48 16.73
C GLU A 51 7.83 -9.47 17.88
N LYS A 52 6.73 -10.23 17.85
CA LYS A 52 6.46 -11.31 18.83
C LYS A 52 7.54 -12.37 18.84
N SER A 53 8.19 -12.62 17.70
CA SER A 53 9.29 -13.56 17.60
C SER A 53 10.62 -13.02 18.13
N GLY A 54 10.69 -11.74 18.52
CA GLY A 54 11.87 -11.13 19.14
C GLY A 54 12.69 -10.21 18.23
N THR A 55 12.12 -9.74 17.12
CA THR A 55 12.66 -8.58 16.37
C THR A 55 12.58 -7.32 17.24
N SER A 56 13.55 -6.42 17.10
CA SER A 56 13.55 -5.12 17.80
C SER A 56 12.26 -4.34 17.54
N SER A 57 11.65 -3.81 18.60
CA SER A 57 10.43 -2.99 18.48
C SER A 57 10.66 -1.72 17.66
N ASP A 58 11.86 -1.12 17.75
CA ASP A 58 12.22 0.05 16.94
C ASP A 58 12.23 -0.29 15.44
N LEU A 59 12.77 -1.45 15.09
CA LEU A 59 12.84 -1.93 13.70
C LEU A 59 11.44 -2.33 13.19
N ALA A 60 10.62 -2.94 14.05
CA ALA A 60 9.21 -3.20 13.75
C ALA A 60 8.41 -1.91 13.49
N ASN A 61 8.60 -0.90 14.35
CA ASN A 61 7.96 0.41 14.18
C ASN A 61 8.43 1.11 12.91
N TYR A 62 9.71 1.05 12.59
CA TYR A 62 10.23 1.57 11.33
C TYR A 62 9.58 0.90 10.11
N ALA A 63 9.48 -0.44 10.11
CA ALA A 63 8.81 -1.17 9.04
C ALA A 63 7.33 -0.76 8.87
N ARG A 64 6.59 -0.55 9.98
CA ARG A 64 5.19 -0.07 9.94
C ARG A 64 5.07 1.30 9.29
N ILE A 65 5.98 2.22 9.61
CA ILE A 65 6.01 3.57 9.03
C ILE A 65 6.26 3.49 7.51
N ILE A 66 7.22 2.68 7.08
CA ILE A 66 7.54 2.51 5.65
C ILE A 66 6.36 1.90 4.90
N ALA A 67 5.75 0.84 5.45
CA ALA A 67 4.55 0.21 4.90
C ALA A 67 3.43 1.25 4.71
N LYS A 68 3.07 1.98 5.77
CA LYS A 68 2.02 3.00 5.74
C LYS A 68 2.29 4.13 4.74
N ASN A 69 3.54 4.57 4.63
CA ASN A 69 3.92 5.63 3.69
C ASN A 69 3.88 5.14 2.24
N SER A 70 4.23 3.87 1.99
CA SER A 70 4.18 3.26 0.66
C SER A 70 2.73 3.08 0.19
N THR A 71 1.90 2.43 1.00
CA THR A 71 0.49 2.18 0.72
C THR A 71 -0.32 3.47 0.67
N GLY A 72 -0.07 4.41 1.59
CA GLY A 72 -0.75 5.70 1.63
C GLY A 72 -0.53 6.53 0.37
N ARG A 73 0.70 6.56 -0.18
CA ARG A 73 0.99 7.22 -1.46
C ARG A 73 0.23 6.59 -2.61
N GLN A 74 0.23 5.26 -2.68
CA GLN A 74 -0.50 4.54 -3.73
C GLN A 74 -2.01 4.77 -3.65
N ILE A 75 -2.59 4.69 -2.44
CA ILE A 75 -4.03 4.91 -2.22
C ILE A 75 -4.42 6.32 -2.66
N ALA A 76 -3.63 7.33 -2.29
CA ALA A 76 -3.88 8.71 -2.70
C ALA A 76 -3.87 8.88 -4.22
N GLU A 77 -2.90 8.28 -4.91
CA GLU A 77 -2.81 8.30 -6.38
C GLU A 77 -4.05 7.65 -7.02
N ILE A 78 -4.44 6.46 -6.56
CA ILE A 78 -5.61 5.76 -7.10
C ILE A 78 -6.89 6.57 -6.84
N GLN A 79 -7.07 7.12 -5.64
CA GLN A 79 -8.23 7.93 -5.28
C GLN A 79 -8.35 9.18 -6.15
N GLU A 80 -7.24 9.89 -6.39
CA GLU A 80 -7.23 11.08 -7.24
C GLU A 80 -7.73 10.75 -8.65
N ILE A 81 -7.24 9.65 -9.23
CA ILE A 81 -7.58 9.21 -10.58
C ILE A 81 -9.01 8.71 -10.65
N TYR A 82 -9.43 7.93 -9.65
CA TYR A 82 -10.78 7.43 -9.53
C TYR A 82 -11.80 8.56 -9.51
N LEU A 83 -11.59 9.57 -8.65
CA LEU A 83 -12.47 10.73 -8.55
C LEU A 83 -12.52 11.52 -9.85
N LYS A 84 -11.37 11.81 -10.48
CA LYS A 84 -11.33 12.48 -11.79
C LYS A 84 -12.14 11.73 -12.86
N LYS A 85 -12.08 10.39 -12.87
CA LYS A 85 -12.87 9.58 -13.84
C LYS A 85 -14.36 9.59 -13.53
N ILE A 86 -14.74 9.52 -12.24
CA ILE A 86 -16.14 9.66 -11.82
C ILE A 86 -16.69 11.02 -12.23
N ASP A 87 -15.95 12.09 -11.95
CA ASP A 87 -16.34 13.46 -12.31
C ASP A 87 -16.58 13.57 -13.82
N ASN A 88 -15.64 13.09 -14.64
CA ASN A 88 -15.75 13.12 -16.10
C ASN A 88 -16.89 12.27 -16.65
N LYS A 89 -17.18 11.12 -16.05
CA LYS A 89 -18.19 10.18 -16.57
C LYS A 89 -19.61 10.54 -16.14
N TYR A 90 -19.77 11.15 -14.96
CA TYR A 90 -21.10 11.29 -14.34
C TYR A 90 -21.45 12.72 -13.90
N LEU A 91 -20.47 13.57 -13.57
CA LEU A 91 -20.73 14.87 -12.95
C LEU A 91 -20.46 16.06 -13.87
N ASN A 92 -19.60 15.91 -14.89
CA ASN A 92 -19.32 16.92 -15.92
C ASN A 92 -20.26 16.83 -17.13
N THR A 93 -21.38 16.15 -17.00
CA THR A 93 -22.48 16.20 -17.98
C THR A 93 -23.20 17.55 -17.85
N LYS A 94 -22.64 18.59 -18.47
CA LYS A 94 -23.31 19.85 -18.75
C LYS A 94 -23.23 20.16 -20.24
#